data_AF-A0A1S3T525-F1
#
_entry.id   AF-A0A1S3T525-F1
#
_cell.length_a   1.000
_cell.length_b   1.000
_cell.length_c   1.000
_cell.angle_alpha   90.00
_cell.angle_beta   90.00
_cell.angle_gamma   90.00
#
_symmetry.space_group_name_H-M   'P 1'
#
loop_
_entity.id
_entity.type
_entity.pdbx_description
1 polymer ?
#
loop_
_entity_poly.entity_id
_entity_poly.type
_entity_poly.pdbx_seq_one_letter_code
_entity_poly.pdbx_strand_id
1 'polypeptide(L)'
;LTFTANGKELSTYYQVEPSTKLFPAVFAQATSPSIFQFELGSIKNVMPLSAGLFKSERTNACPQCPPRLHVQFLTPVLWSRVPNHFLKVDVSRVNDRHGWLVTCSEPLQFMSLHIPEENRSVDILELTEQKDLLKFHYHTLRLYSAVCALGNNRVAHALCSHADEAQLLYAIENKYMPGLLRTGYYDLLIDIHLSTYATARLMMNNEYIVPMTDETKSITLFPDEKKKHGLPGIGLSTSLRPRMHFSSPSFICSGADCFQFSPEFPLDTLKTKTIEMLTEAVSEGSLHVRDPIGGSTEFLFVPLIKLFYTLLIMGVFHNGDLKNILQLIEPSVFSEGGDAPADAPADTPESDVTKGGRGGEGPGGEERTGKVPKGLLQMKLPEPVKLQMCHLLQYLCDCQVRHRIEAVVGFSDDFVARLQDNQRFRYNEVMQALNMSAALTARKTKEFRSPPQEQINMLLSFKDEKVDCPCPEHIRQQLVDFHEDLMTHC
;
A
#
# COMPACT_ATOMS: atom_id res chain seq x y z
N LEU A 1 -12.24 -5.90 -52.86
CA LEU A 1 -13.18 -7.01 -52.60
C LEU A 1 -14.00 -7.28 -53.85
N THR A 2 -14.09 -8.55 -54.25
CA THR A 2 -14.94 -9.04 -55.34
C THR A 2 -15.90 -10.07 -54.80
N PHE A 3 -17.06 -10.22 -55.43
CA PHE A 3 -18.06 -11.21 -55.07
C PHE A 3 -18.24 -12.20 -56.21
N THR A 4 -18.34 -13.49 -55.88
CA THR A 4 -18.57 -14.56 -56.85
C THR A 4 -19.86 -15.29 -56.49
N ALA A 5 -20.72 -15.53 -57.48
CA ALA A 5 -21.99 -16.23 -57.31
C ALA A 5 -22.08 -17.35 -58.36
N ASN A 6 -22.29 -18.59 -57.92
CA ASN A 6 -22.39 -19.77 -58.79
C ASN A 6 -21.20 -19.91 -59.79
N GLY A 7 -19.98 -19.58 -59.35
CA GLY A 7 -18.77 -19.66 -60.18
C GLY A 7 -18.58 -18.53 -61.19
N LYS A 8 -19.43 -17.50 -61.17
CA LYS A 8 -19.27 -16.28 -61.97
C LYS A 8 -18.92 -15.09 -61.07
N GLU A 9 -17.93 -14.31 -61.47
CA GLU A 9 -17.58 -13.07 -60.79
C GLU A 9 -18.62 -11.98 -61.10
N LEU A 10 -19.07 -11.25 -60.07
CA LEU A 10 -19.95 -10.11 -60.23
C LEU A 10 -19.14 -8.89 -60.71
N SER A 11 -19.79 -7.98 -61.45
CA SER A 11 -19.14 -6.78 -62.00
C SER A 11 -18.84 -5.69 -60.97
N THR A 12 -19.26 -5.88 -59.71
CA THR A 12 -19.09 -4.90 -58.63
C THR A 12 -17.78 -5.14 -57.88
N TYR A 13 -16.99 -4.08 -57.76
CA TYR A 13 -15.72 -4.07 -57.03
C TYR A 13 -15.78 -3.04 -55.92
N TYR A 14 -15.32 -3.42 -54.73
CA TYR A 14 -15.23 -2.52 -53.59
C TYR A 14 -13.76 -2.33 -53.20
N GLN A 15 -13.29 -1.08 -53.24
CA GLN A 15 -11.98 -0.71 -52.72
C GLN A 15 -12.09 -0.46 -51.21
N VAL A 16 -11.13 -0.97 -50.45
CA VAL A 16 -11.07 -0.85 -48.99
C VAL A 16 -9.69 -0.30 -48.63
N GLU A 17 -9.66 0.65 -47.70
CA GLU A 17 -8.41 1.23 -47.22
C GLU A 17 -7.54 0.18 -46.51
N PRO A 18 -6.21 0.20 -46.71
CA PRO A 18 -5.28 -0.62 -45.93
C PRO A 18 -5.51 -0.41 -44.42
N SER A 19 -5.39 -1.48 -43.63
CA SER A 19 -5.65 -1.51 -42.17
C SER A 19 -7.11 -1.44 -41.70
N THR A 20 -8.09 -1.49 -42.62
CA THR A 20 -9.51 -1.58 -42.26
C THR A 20 -9.90 -3.00 -41.81
N LYS A 21 -10.55 -3.12 -40.65
CA LYS A 21 -11.14 -4.39 -40.18
C LYS A 21 -12.51 -4.61 -40.86
N LEU A 22 -12.72 -5.80 -41.44
CA LEU A 22 -13.95 -6.17 -42.12
C LEU A 22 -14.62 -7.33 -41.39
N PHE A 23 -15.93 -7.21 -41.16
CA PHE A 23 -16.74 -8.26 -40.55
C PHE A 23 -17.71 -8.84 -41.61
N PRO A 24 -17.73 -10.16 -41.82
CA PRO A 24 -18.68 -10.78 -42.74
C PRO A 24 -20.08 -10.74 -42.14
N ALA A 25 -21.01 -10.06 -42.80
CA ALA A 25 -22.40 -9.95 -42.39
C ALA A 25 -23.35 -10.22 -43.57
N VAL A 26 -24.46 -10.89 -43.29
CA VAL A 26 -25.52 -11.17 -44.26
C VAL A 26 -26.84 -10.72 -43.67
N PHE A 27 -27.54 -9.83 -44.39
CA PHE A 27 -28.88 -9.38 -44.03
C PHE A 27 -29.90 -10.15 -44.87
N ALA A 28 -30.82 -10.86 -44.22
CA ALA A 28 -31.88 -11.61 -44.88
C ALA A 28 -33.20 -11.50 -44.10
N GLN A 29 -34.32 -11.55 -44.82
CA GLN A 29 -35.65 -11.61 -44.21
C GLN A 29 -36.07 -13.08 -44.03
N ALA A 30 -36.56 -13.42 -42.84
CA ALA A 30 -37.02 -14.76 -42.52
C ALA A 30 -38.33 -15.09 -43.25
N THR A 31 -38.23 -15.71 -44.43
CA THR A 31 -39.39 -16.15 -45.23
C THR A 31 -39.66 -17.65 -45.11
N SER A 32 -38.70 -18.44 -44.62
CA SER A 32 -38.80 -19.90 -44.46
C SER A 32 -37.94 -20.37 -43.26
N PRO A 33 -38.13 -21.60 -42.73
CA PRO A 33 -37.38 -22.10 -41.58
C PRO A 33 -35.87 -22.29 -41.85
N SER A 34 -35.46 -22.41 -43.11
CA SER A 34 -34.06 -22.50 -43.54
C SER A 34 -33.69 -21.25 -44.36
N ILE A 35 -33.12 -20.24 -43.70
CA ILE A 35 -32.83 -18.94 -44.34
C ILE A 35 -31.46 -18.96 -45.03
N PHE A 36 -30.39 -19.26 -44.31
CA PHE A 36 -29.03 -19.37 -44.85
C PHE A 36 -28.16 -20.27 -43.95
N GLN A 37 -27.11 -20.85 -44.54
CA GLN A 37 -26.07 -21.61 -43.85
C GLN A 37 -24.72 -20.96 -44.18
N PHE A 38 -23.92 -20.67 -43.16
CA PHE A 38 -22.56 -20.19 -43.37
C PHE A 38 -21.62 -21.38 -43.60
N GLU A 39 -20.99 -21.43 -44.78
CA GLU A 39 -20.00 -22.44 -45.13
C GLU A 39 -18.61 -21.81 -45.20
N LEU A 40 -17.73 -22.23 -44.29
CA LEU A 40 -16.33 -21.81 -44.25
C LEU A 40 -15.47 -22.80 -45.04
N GLY A 41 -15.55 -22.73 -46.36
CA GLY A 41 -14.78 -23.59 -47.28
C GLY A 41 -13.44 -23.00 -47.73
N SER A 42 -12.66 -23.80 -48.45
CA SER A 42 -11.47 -23.35 -49.19
C SER A 42 -11.75 -23.33 -50.69
N ILE A 43 -11.36 -22.25 -51.37
CA ILE A 43 -11.40 -22.15 -52.83
C ILE A 43 -10.02 -22.58 -53.37
N LYS A 44 -9.97 -23.14 -54.59
CA LYS A 44 -8.69 -23.55 -55.22
C LYS A 44 -7.70 -22.38 -55.24
N ASN A 45 -6.48 -22.63 -54.76
CA ASN A 45 -5.38 -21.65 -54.66
C ASN A 45 -5.64 -20.45 -53.74
N VAL A 46 -6.62 -20.53 -52.83
CA VAL A 46 -6.92 -19.47 -51.85
C VAL A 46 -6.91 -20.06 -50.44
N MET A 47 -6.29 -19.35 -49.49
CA MET A 47 -6.28 -19.74 -48.07
C MET A 47 -7.68 -19.60 -47.45
N PRO A 48 -8.08 -20.49 -46.52
CA PRO A 48 -9.37 -20.40 -45.86
C PRO A 48 -9.45 -19.16 -44.94
N LEU A 49 -10.68 -18.74 -44.61
CA LEU A 49 -10.92 -17.60 -43.72
C LEU A 49 -10.28 -17.79 -42.33
N SER A 50 -10.25 -19.02 -41.81
CA SER A 50 -9.67 -19.34 -40.50
C SER A 50 -8.18 -18.98 -40.41
N ALA A 51 -7.42 -19.19 -41.50
CA ALA A 51 -6.00 -18.82 -41.59
C ALA A 51 -5.77 -17.28 -41.59
N GLY A 52 -6.77 -16.51 -42.04
CA GLY A 52 -6.71 -15.05 -42.00
C GLY A 52 -7.01 -14.45 -40.62
N LEU A 53 -7.87 -15.10 -39.84
CA LEU A 53 -8.35 -14.60 -38.54
C LEU A 53 -7.45 -15.01 -37.37
N PHE A 54 -6.96 -16.25 -37.36
CA PHE A 54 -6.19 -16.80 -36.24
C PHE A 54 -4.70 -16.83 -36.54
N LYS A 55 -3.89 -16.14 -35.72
CA LYS A 55 -2.43 -16.11 -35.88
C LYS A 55 -1.79 -17.50 -35.82
N SER A 56 -2.37 -18.42 -35.04
CA SER A 56 -1.92 -19.82 -34.91
C SER A 56 -2.15 -20.66 -36.17
N GLU A 57 -3.16 -20.33 -36.98
CA GLU A 57 -3.56 -21.11 -38.16
C GLU A 57 -3.11 -20.47 -39.48
N ARG A 58 -2.28 -19.42 -39.42
CA ARG A 58 -1.90 -18.63 -40.60
C ARG A 58 -1.27 -19.45 -41.73
N THR A 59 -0.61 -20.55 -41.40
CA THR A 59 0.02 -21.47 -42.36
C THR A 59 -0.86 -22.67 -42.73
N ASN A 60 -2.02 -22.85 -42.10
CA ASN A 60 -2.88 -24.01 -42.30
C ASN A 60 -3.77 -23.79 -43.52
N ALA A 61 -3.60 -24.65 -44.54
CA ALA A 61 -4.42 -24.62 -45.76
C ALA A 61 -5.78 -25.32 -45.58
N CYS A 62 -5.94 -26.14 -44.54
CA CYS A 62 -7.21 -26.80 -44.24
C CYS A 62 -8.18 -25.84 -43.54
N PRO A 63 -9.46 -25.76 -43.97
CA PRO A 63 -10.44 -24.93 -43.29
C PRO A 63 -10.75 -25.49 -41.90
N GLN A 64 -10.73 -24.62 -40.89
CA GLN A 64 -11.12 -24.95 -39.52
C GLN A 64 -12.28 -24.06 -39.07
N CYS A 65 -13.07 -24.54 -38.11
CA CYS A 65 -14.12 -23.76 -37.47
C CYS A 65 -13.86 -23.69 -35.97
N PRO A 66 -13.01 -22.75 -35.49
CA PRO A 66 -12.73 -22.61 -34.08
C PRO A 66 -13.98 -22.22 -33.29
N PRO A 67 -14.17 -22.74 -32.05
CA PRO A 67 -15.36 -22.46 -31.23
C PRO A 67 -15.61 -20.98 -30.96
N ARG A 68 -14.59 -20.13 -31.14
CA ARG A 68 -14.69 -18.68 -30.98
C ARG A 68 -15.54 -18.00 -32.06
N LEU A 69 -15.71 -18.62 -33.22
CA LEU A 69 -16.55 -18.10 -34.30
C LEU A 69 -18.03 -18.32 -33.95
N HIS A 70 -18.72 -17.23 -33.63
CA HIS A 70 -20.14 -17.23 -33.35
C HIS A 70 -20.88 -16.25 -34.26
N VAL A 71 -22.05 -16.66 -34.75
CA VAL A 71 -22.94 -15.79 -35.52
C VAL A 71 -23.64 -14.87 -34.53
N GLN A 72 -23.30 -13.58 -34.60
CA GLN A 72 -23.96 -12.55 -33.81
C GLN A 72 -25.17 -12.00 -34.56
N PHE A 73 -26.17 -11.53 -33.82
CA PHE A 73 -27.32 -10.81 -34.34
C PHE A 73 -27.39 -9.44 -33.68
N LEU A 74 -27.87 -8.44 -34.42
CA LEU A 74 -27.95 -7.06 -33.94
C LEU A 74 -29.17 -6.91 -33.03
N THR A 75 -28.93 -6.56 -31.77
CA THR A 75 -29.99 -6.25 -30.80
C THR A 75 -30.35 -4.76 -30.87
N PRO A 76 -31.65 -4.41 -30.99
CA PRO A 76 -32.07 -3.03 -31.18
C PRO A 76 -31.84 -2.12 -29.97
N VAL A 77 -31.74 -2.71 -28.77
CA VAL A 77 -31.57 -1.98 -27.50
C VAL A 77 -30.43 -2.63 -26.71
N LEU A 78 -29.56 -1.78 -26.18
CA LEU A 78 -28.45 -2.16 -25.29
C LEU A 78 -28.53 -1.32 -24.02
N TRP A 79 -28.02 -1.86 -22.92
CA TRP A 79 -27.88 -1.14 -21.67
C TRP A 79 -26.53 -0.41 -21.67
N SER A 80 -26.55 0.87 -21.35
CA SER A 80 -25.35 1.68 -21.15
C SER A 80 -25.44 2.34 -19.79
N ARG A 81 -24.30 2.42 -19.12
CA ARG A 81 -24.19 3.12 -17.83
C ARG A 81 -24.29 4.64 -18.06
N VAL A 82 -24.99 5.32 -17.16
CA VAL A 82 -25.02 6.79 -17.10
C VAL A 82 -23.81 7.27 -16.28
N PRO A 83 -22.99 8.22 -16.78
CA PRO A 83 -21.90 8.80 -16.00
C PRO A 83 -22.37 9.48 -14.72
N ASN A 84 -21.54 9.46 -13.67
CA ASN A 84 -21.87 10.10 -12.39
C ASN A 84 -21.84 11.64 -12.48
N HIS A 85 -20.98 12.17 -13.35
CA HIS A 85 -20.78 13.60 -13.55
C HIS A 85 -20.81 13.91 -15.04
N PHE A 86 -21.29 15.10 -15.37
CA PHE A 86 -21.34 15.64 -16.72
C PHE A 86 -20.57 16.95 -16.79
N LEU A 87 -20.11 17.32 -17.98
CA LEU A 87 -19.48 18.62 -18.22
C LEU A 87 -20.49 19.73 -17.94
N LYS A 88 -20.09 20.69 -17.12
CA LYS A 88 -20.87 21.91 -16.86
C LYS A 88 -20.58 22.89 -17.99
N VAL A 89 -21.59 23.14 -18.82
CA VAL A 89 -21.49 24.03 -19.98
C VAL A 89 -22.34 25.27 -19.71
N ASP A 90 -21.68 26.42 -19.65
CA ASP A 90 -22.35 27.71 -19.50
C ASP A 90 -22.56 28.34 -20.86
N VAL A 91 -23.80 28.75 -21.13
CA VAL A 91 -24.20 29.37 -22.40
C VAL A 91 -24.75 30.76 -22.10
N SER A 92 -24.09 31.79 -22.65
CA SER A 92 -24.51 33.19 -22.46
C SER A 92 -24.55 33.94 -23.80
N ARG A 93 -25.50 34.86 -23.94
CA ARG A 93 -25.60 35.73 -25.12
C ARG A 93 -24.67 36.92 -24.92
N VAL A 94 -23.66 37.07 -25.79
CA VAL A 94 -22.70 38.17 -25.66
C VAL A 94 -23.25 39.45 -26.27
N ASN A 95 -23.63 39.42 -27.56
CA ASN A 95 -24.31 40.50 -28.27
C ASN A 95 -24.80 40.01 -29.64
N ASP A 96 -25.52 40.86 -30.38
CA ASP A 96 -26.09 40.48 -31.68
C ASP A 96 -25.08 40.20 -32.79
N ARG A 97 -23.85 40.71 -32.66
CA ARG A 97 -22.78 40.48 -33.63
C ARG A 97 -21.97 39.22 -33.36
N HIS A 98 -21.67 38.94 -32.08
CA HIS A 98 -20.77 37.87 -31.65
C HIS A 98 -21.51 36.58 -31.27
N GLY A 99 -22.83 36.64 -31.18
CA GLY A 99 -23.59 35.42 -31.01
C GLY A 99 -23.68 34.98 -29.55
N TRP A 100 -23.66 33.66 -29.38
CA TRP A 100 -23.64 32.97 -28.09
C TRP A 100 -22.21 32.56 -27.74
N LEU A 101 -21.83 32.75 -26.48
CA LEU A 101 -20.61 32.22 -25.90
C LEU A 101 -20.93 30.94 -25.14
N VAL A 102 -20.15 29.90 -25.41
CA VAL A 102 -20.22 28.60 -24.74
C VAL A 102 -18.89 28.37 -24.05
N THR A 103 -18.90 28.21 -22.72
CA THR A 103 -17.71 28.00 -21.90
C THR A 103 -17.83 26.76 -21.04
N CYS A 104 -16.72 26.05 -20.86
CA CYS A 104 -16.59 24.90 -19.96
C CYS A 104 -15.42 25.16 -19.01
N SER A 105 -15.68 25.18 -17.70
CA SER A 105 -14.71 25.57 -16.68
C SER A 105 -13.92 24.40 -16.11
N GLU A 106 -14.57 23.26 -15.90
CA GLU A 106 -13.99 22.08 -15.22
C GLU A 106 -13.72 20.95 -16.24
N PRO A 107 -12.48 20.43 -16.32
CA PRO A 107 -12.20 19.24 -17.11
C PRO A 107 -12.73 17.98 -16.41
N LEU A 108 -13.24 17.02 -17.18
CA LEU A 108 -13.69 15.71 -16.69
C LEU A 108 -12.92 14.59 -17.39
N GLN A 109 -12.42 13.64 -16.61
CA GLN A 109 -11.71 12.46 -17.09
C GLN A 109 -12.39 11.19 -16.58
N PHE A 110 -12.35 10.14 -17.40
CA PHE A 110 -12.85 8.81 -17.04
C PHE A 110 -11.98 7.74 -17.70
N MET A 111 -11.99 6.55 -17.11
CA MET A 111 -11.25 5.40 -17.61
C MET A 111 -12.17 4.52 -18.47
N SER A 112 -11.70 4.12 -19.66
CA SER A 112 -12.41 3.21 -20.54
C SER A 112 -11.53 2.05 -20.98
N LEU A 113 -12.14 0.89 -21.24
CA LEU A 113 -11.49 -0.27 -21.81
C LEU A 113 -11.75 -0.34 -23.31
N HIS A 114 -10.69 -0.52 -24.08
CA HIS A 114 -10.78 -0.77 -25.51
C HIS A 114 -10.76 -2.29 -25.78
N ILE A 115 -11.78 -2.79 -26.47
CA ILE A 115 -11.88 -4.20 -26.92
C ILE A 115 -11.33 -4.26 -28.36
N PRO A 116 -10.12 -4.82 -28.58
CA PRO A 116 -9.48 -4.74 -29.89
C PRO A 116 -10.19 -5.55 -30.97
N GLU A 117 -10.88 -6.63 -30.61
CA GLU A 117 -11.54 -7.52 -31.56
C GLU A 117 -12.75 -6.86 -32.21
N GLU A 118 -13.59 -6.21 -31.41
CA GLU A 118 -14.78 -5.49 -31.86
C GLU A 118 -14.48 -4.03 -32.20
N ASN A 119 -13.26 -3.55 -31.90
CA ASN A 119 -12.83 -2.16 -32.06
C ASN A 119 -13.79 -1.17 -31.38
N ARG A 120 -14.23 -1.47 -30.15
CA ARG A 120 -15.13 -0.64 -29.34
C ARG A 120 -14.49 -0.24 -28.02
N SER A 121 -14.97 0.85 -27.42
CA SER A 121 -14.65 1.23 -26.04
C SER A 121 -15.86 1.03 -25.12
N VAL A 122 -15.59 0.68 -23.87
CA VAL A 122 -16.57 0.45 -22.81
C VAL A 122 -16.09 1.17 -21.54
N ASP A 123 -16.98 1.79 -20.77
CA ASP A 123 -16.61 2.38 -19.48
C ASP A 123 -16.16 1.28 -18.51
N ILE A 124 -15.06 1.51 -17.76
CA ILE A 124 -14.57 0.54 -16.77
C ILE A 124 -15.64 0.21 -15.73
N LEU A 125 -16.53 1.17 -15.42
CA LEU A 125 -17.59 0.99 -14.45
C LEU A 125 -18.78 0.19 -15.00
N GLU A 126 -18.90 0.02 -16.32
CA GLU A 126 -19.94 -0.81 -16.94
C GLU A 126 -19.68 -2.32 -16.74
N LEU A 127 -18.45 -2.70 -16.38
CA LEU A 127 -18.09 -4.09 -16.08
C LEU A 127 -18.89 -4.69 -14.92
N THR A 128 -19.54 -3.88 -14.06
CA THR A 128 -20.43 -4.40 -13.01
C THR A 128 -21.58 -5.22 -13.58
N GLU A 129 -22.11 -4.80 -14.74
CA GLU A 129 -23.20 -5.49 -15.44
C GLU A 129 -22.66 -6.65 -16.29
N GLN A 130 -21.44 -6.52 -16.83
CA GLN A 130 -20.78 -7.55 -17.64
C GLN A 130 -19.85 -8.44 -16.81
N LYS A 131 -20.45 -9.35 -16.02
CA LYS A 131 -19.72 -10.23 -15.08
C LYS A 131 -18.60 -11.07 -15.71
N ASP A 132 -18.79 -11.55 -16.93
CA ASP A 132 -17.79 -12.39 -17.60
C ASP A 132 -16.57 -11.57 -18.04
N LEU A 133 -16.80 -10.38 -18.57
CA LEU A 133 -15.73 -9.45 -18.94
C LEU A 133 -15.00 -8.92 -17.69
N LEU A 134 -15.73 -8.66 -16.60
CA LEU A 134 -15.16 -8.30 -15.30
C LEU A 134 -14.20 -9.37 -14.78
N LYS A 135 -14.62 -10.64 -14.78
CA LYS A 135 -13.77 -11.77 -14.37
C LYS A 135 -12.54 -11.90 -15.26
N PHE A 136 -12.73 -11.80 -16.57
CA PHE A 136 -11.62 -11.85 -17.53
C PHE A 136 -10.61 -10.73 -17.27
N HIS A 137 -11.06 -9.49 -17.10
CA HIS A 137 -10.18 -8.35 -16.82
C HIS A 137 -9.47 -8.49 -15.47
N TYR A 138 -10.17 -8.94 -14.43
CA TYR A 138 -9.56 -9.23 -13.13
C TYR A 138 -8.43 -10.26 -13.24
N HIS A 139 -8.62 -11.34 -14.00
CA HIS A 139 -7.56 -12.33 -14.23
C HIS A 139 -6.41 -11.78 -15.08
N THR A 140 -6.66 -10.85 -15.99
CA THR A 140 -5.62 -10.11 -16.72
C THR A 140 -4.75 -9.28 -15.78
N LEU A 141 -5.35 -8.56 -14.82
CA LEU A 141 -4.60 -7.82 -13.80
C LEU A 141 -3.76 -8.76 -12.92
N ARG A 142 -4.34 -9.90 -12.52
CA ARG A 142 -3.58 -10.93 -11.77
C ARG A 142 -2.44 -11.54 -12.57
N LEU A 143 -2.60 -11.68 -13.89
CA LEU A 143 -1.54 -12.16 -14.77
C LEU A 143 -0.39 -11.15 -14.79
N TYR A 144 -0.69 -9.85 -14.89
CA TYR A 144 0.32 -8.79 -14.82
C TYR A 144 1.11 -8.83 -13.51
N SER A 145 0.42 -8.91 -12.37
CA SER A 145 1.04 -9.14 -11.05
C SER A 145 1.94 -10.38 -11.03
N ALA A 146 1.47 -11.52 -11.55
CA ALA A 146 2.25 -12.75 -11.56
C ALA A 146 3.51 -12.68 -12.44
N VAL A 147 3.46 -11.95 -13.57
CA VAL A 147 4.61 -11.78 -14.48
C VAL A 147 5.67 -10.87 -13.85
N CYS A 148 5.25 -9.87 -13.06
CA CYS A 148 6.15 -8.97 -12.32
C CYS A 148 6.65 -9.51 -10.99
N ALA A 149 6.16 -10.67 -10.55
CA ALA A 149 6.53 -11.25 -9.27
C ALA A 149 8.04 -11.45 -9.10
N LEU A 150 8.49 -11.45 -7.84
CA LEU A 150 9.86 -11.77 -7.42
C LEU A 150 10.94 -10.81 -7.96
N GLY A 151 10.60 -9.52 -8.10
CA GLY A 151 11.58 -8.46 -8.43
C GLY A 151 11.97 -8.41 -9.91
N ASN A 152 11.07 -8.82 -10.81
CA ASN A 152 11.30 -8.73 -12.25
C ASN A 152 11.10 -7.30 -12.78
N ASN A 153 12.08 -6.43 -12.49
CA ASN A 153 12.04 -5.01 -12.83
C ASN A 153 11.91 -4.76 -14.35
N ARG A 154 12.52 -5.61 -15.19
CA ARG A 154 12.43 -5.45 -16.65
C ARG A 154 10.99 -5.53 -17.16
N VAL A 155 10.20 -6.47 -16.64
CA VAL A 155 8.80 -6.57 -17.03
C VAL A 155 7.96 -5.51 -16.35
N ALA A 156 8.28 -5.12 -15.11
CA ALA A 156 7.63 -4.01 -14.44
C ALA A 156 7.65 -2.72 -15.29
N HIS A 157 8.82 -2.38 -15.84
CA HIS A 157 8.97 -1.26 -16.78
C HIS A 157 8.14 -1.44 -18.06
N ALA A 158 8.10 -2.64 -18.63
CA ALA A 158 7.28 -2.90 -19.82
C ALA A 158 5.78 -2.76 -19.52
N LEU A 159 5.32 -3.18 -18.34
CA LEU A 159 3.92 -3.05 -17.93
C LEU A 159 3.48 -1.61 -17.71
N CYS A 160 4.39 -0.70 -17.36
CA CYS A 160 4.09 0.74 -17.31
C CYS A 160 3.65 1.31 -18.68
N SER A 161 3.90 0.61 -19.80
CA SER A 161 3.36 1.00 -21.11
C SER A 161 1.90 0.58 -21.31
N HIS A 162 1.44 -0.42 -20.56
CA HIS A 162 0.08 -0.95 -20.64
C HIS A 162 -0.85 -0.33 -19.59
N ALA A 163 -0.34 -0.06 -18.39
CA ALA A 163 -1.02 0.64 -17.32
C ALA A 163 -0.10 1.76 -16.81
N ASP A 164 -0.51 3.00 -17.04
CA ASP A 164 0.28 4.17 -16.66
C ASP A 164 0.01 4.61 -15.20
N GLU A 165 0.87 5.49 -14.70
CA GLU A 165 0.79 6.04 -13.35
C GLU A 165 -0.56 6.73 -13.09
N ALA A 166 -1.04 7.53 -14.05
CA ALA A 166 -2.29 8.29 -13.93
C ALA A 166 -3.52 7.37 -13.84
N GLN A 167 -3.56 6.29 -14.61
CA GLN A 167 -4.64 5.29 -14.55
C GLN A 167 -4.65 4.56 -13.21
N LEU A 168 -3.47 4.19 -12.69
CA LEU A 168 -3.36 3.53 -11.39
C LEU A 168 -3.85 4.44 -10.26
N LEU A 169 -3.43 5.72 -10.25
CA LEU A 169 -3.91 6.72 -9.30
C LEU A 169 -5.43 6.91 -9.40
N TYR A 170 -5.95 7.07 -10.62
CA TYR A 170 -7.40 7.19 -10.85
C TYR A 170 -8.17 5.97 -10.34
N ALA A 171 -7.68 4.75 -10.58
CA ALA A 171 -8.34 3.52 -10.16
C ALA A 171 -8.40 3.36 -8.63
N ILE A 172 -7.39 3.86 -7.92
CA ILE A 172 -7.29 3.81 -6.46
C ILE A 172 -8.24 4.83 -5.80
N GLU A 173 -8.26 6.05 -6.33
CA GLU A 173 -9.10 7.14 -5.83
C GLU A 173 -10.60 6.93 -6.12
N ASN A 174 -10.93 6.19 -7.18
CA ASN A 174 -12.31 6.01 -7.59
C ASN A 174 -13.11 5.10 -6.61
N LYS A 175 -14.06 5.72 -5.90
CA LYS A 175 -14.96 5.07 -4.93
C LYS A 175 -15.98 4.11 -5.56
N TYR A 176 -16.25 4.24 -6.85
CA TYR A 176 -17.24 3.41 -7.56
C TYR A 176 -16.64 2.17 -8.20
N MET A 177 -15.32 1.95 -8.05
CA MET A 177 -14.66 0.80 -8.67
C MET A 177 -15.19 -0.52 -8.10
N PRO A 178 -15.50 -1.51 -8.97
CA PRO A 178 -15.93 -2.84 -8.54
C PRO A 178 -14.87 -3.50 -7.65
N GLY A 179 -15.30 -4.24 -6.61
CA GLY A 179 -14.37 -4.83 -5.62
C GLY A 179 -13.24 -5.67 -6.22
N LEU A 180 -13.55 -6.52 -7.22
CA LEU A 180 -12.53 -7.33 -7.91
C LEU A 180 -11.50 -6.46 -8.63
N LEU A 181 -11.93 -5.43 -9.35
CA LEU A 181 -11.00 -4.53 -10.05
C LEU A 181 -10.19 -3.70 -9.07
N ARG A 182 -10.84 -3.22 -8.00
CA ARG A 182 -10.17 -2.49 -6.92
C ARG A 182 -9.03 -3.32 -6.35
N THR A 183 -9.28 -4.57 -5.94
CA THR A 183 -8.21 -5.46 -5.45
C THR A 183 -7.10 -5.65 -6.50
N GLY A 184 -7.45 -5.88 -7.77
CA GLY A 184 -6.50 -6.09 -8.84
C GLY A 184 -5.59 -4.89 -9.12
N TYR A 185 -6.12 -3.65 -9.11
CA TYR A 185 -5.32 -2.45 -9.34
C TYR A 185 -4.41 -2.11 -8.16
N TYR A 186 -4.88 -2.28 -6.92
CA TYR A 186 -4.05 -2.10 -5.74
C TYR A 186 -2.90 -3.13 -5.71
N ASP A 187 -3.20 -4.40 -5.99
CA ASP A 187 -2.18 -5.45 -6.07
C ASP A 187 -1.17 -5.16 -7.19
N LEU A 188 -1.65 -4.76 -8.37
CA LEU A 188 -0.80 -4.39 -9.50
C LEU A 188 0.15 -3.24 -9.16
N LEU A 189 -0.35 -2.18 -8.51
CA LEU A 189 0.48 -1.06 -8.07
C LEU A 189 1.58 -1.52 -7.10
N ILE A 190 1.21 -2.35 -6.11
CA ILE A 190 2.16 -2.87 -5.13
C ILE A 190 3.20 -3.73 -5.84
N ASP A 191 2.79 -4.64 -6.72
CA ASP A 191 3.67 -5.59 -7.39
C ASP A 191 4.65 -4.91 -8.35
N ILE A 192 4.21 -3.93 -9.14
CA ILE A 192 5.05 -3.22 -10.11
C ILE A 192 6.04 -2.27 -9.42
N HIS A 193 5.56 -1.43 -8.50
CA HIS A 193 6.35 -0.29 -8.01
C HIS A 193 6.98 -0.52 -6.64
N LEU A 194 6.28 -1.18 -5.73
CA LEU A 194 6.62 -1.19 -4.29
C LEU A 194 7.26 -2.51 -3.82
N SER A 195 6.88 -3.64 -4.43
CA SER A 195 7.15 -4.99 -3.93
C SER A 195 8.64 -5.30 -3.85
N THR A 196 9.43 -4.88 -4.84
CA THR A 196 10.88 -5.13 -4.88
C THR A 196 11.59 -4.54 -3.67
N TYR A 197 11.26 -3.29 -3.33
CA TYR A 197 11.86 -2.62 -2.18
C TYR A 197 11.29 -3.12 -0.85
N ALA A 198 9.96 -3.30 -0.75
CA ALA A 198 9.33 -3.84 0.45
C ALA A 198 9.86 -5.23 0.80
N THR A 199 10.08 -6.09 -0.19
CA THR A 199 10.65 -7.43 0.00
C THR A 199 12.11 -7.36 0.48
N ALA A 200 12.94 -6.51 -0.13
CA ALA A 200 14.32 -6.31 0.30
C ALA A 200 14.40 -5.84 1.77
N ARG A 201 13.47 -4.98 2.19
CA ARG A 201 13.37 -4.52 3.58
C ARG A 201 12.96 -5.61 4.55
N LEU A 202 12.00 -6.44 4.15
CA LEU A 202 11.53 -7.57 4.97
C LEU A 202 12.62 -8.64 5.14
N MET A 203 13.41 -8.93 4.09
CA MET A 203 14.53 -9.87 4.17
C MET A 203 15.59 -9.43 5.19
N MET A 204 15.83 -8.13 5.31
CA MET A 204 16.78 -7.55 6.29
C MET A 204 16.10 -7.13 7.60
N ASN A 205 14.85 -7.53 7.87
CA ASN A 205 14.13 -7.06 9.06
C ASN A 205 14.69 -7.64 10.37
N ASN A 206 15.22 -8.87 10.30
CA ASN A 206 15.76 -9.62 11.43
C ASN A 206 17.23 -9.30 11.74
N GLU A 207 17.85 -8.42 10.95
CA GLU A 207 19.24 -7.99 11.13
C GLU A 207 19.25 -6.61 11.81
N TYR A 208 19.88 -6.53 12.98
CA TYR A 208 20.01 -5.29 13.76
C TYR A 208 21.44 -4.79 13.69
N ILE A 209 21.73 -3.96 12.68
CA ILE A 209 23.03 -3.31 12.52
C ILE A 209 22.87 -1.83 12.83
N VAL A 210 23.51 -1.37 13.91
CA VAL A 210 23.39 -0.01 14.44
C VAL A 210 24.80 0.62 14.45
N PRO A 211 25.03 1.75 13.75
CA PRO A 211 26.30 2.45 13.77
C PRO A 211 26.44 3.29 15.05
N MET A 212 27.67 3.45 15.55
CA MET A 212 27.95 4.26 16.74
C MET A 212 28.03 5.75 16.38
N THR A 213 26.87 6.40 16.23
CA THR A 213 26.74 7.84 15.94
C THR A 213 26.16 8.60 17.14
N ASP A 214 26.36 9.92 17.18
CA ASP A 214 25.75 10.78 18.22
C ASP A 214 24.21 10.70 18.21
N GLU A 215 23.61 10.48 17.04
CA GLU A 215 22.17 10.21 16.90
C GLU A 215 21.74 8.89 17.55
N THR A 216 22.61 7.88 17.61
CA THR A 216 22.30 6.62 18.30
C THR A 216 22.39 6.79 19.81
N LYS A 217 23.31 7.63 20.29
CA LYS A 217 23.48 7.93 21.71
C LYS A 217 22.29 8.68 22.30
N SER A 218 21.57 9.46 21.49
CA SER A 218 20.38 10.17 21.94
C SER A 218 19.14 9.28 22.05
N ILE A 219 19.20 8.01 21.60
CA ILE A 219 18.09 7.07 21.70
C ILE A 219 18.04 6.49 23.12
N THR A 220 16.98 6.82 23.85
CA THR A 220 16.68 6.31 25.20
C THR A 220 15.48 5.37 25.18
N LEU A 221 15.36 4.49 26.18
CA LEU A 221 14.22 3.55 26.32
C LEU A 221 12.88 4.26 26.55
N PHE A 222 12.91 5.39 27.28
CA PHE A 222 11.73 6.19 27.57
C PHE A 222 11.93 7.60 27.02
N PRO A 223 10.92 8.17 26.33
CA PRO A 223 10.98 9.55 25.83
C PRO A 223 10.75 10.59 26.96
N ASP A 224 9.99 10.24 27.99
CA ASP A 224 9.62 11.12 29.10
C ASP A 224 10.07 10.57 30.46
N GLU A 225 10.36 11.46 31.41
CA GLU A 225 10.68 11.10 32.81
C GLU A 225 9.56 10.33 33.53
N LYS A 226 8.34 10.36 32.99
CA LYS A 226 7.18 9.60 33.50
C LYS A 226 7.26 8.10 33.20
N LYS A 227 8.35 7.61 32.58
CA LYS A 227 8.58 6.20 32.18
C LYS A 227 7.39 5.59 31.41
N LYS A 228 6.76 6.39 30.55
CA LYS A 228 5.71 5.93 29.64
C LYS A 228 6.34 5.47 28.33
N HIS A 229 5.83 4.38 27.76
CA HIS A 229 6.27 3.94 26.45
C HIS A 229 5.99 4.99 25.38
N GLY A 230 6.96 5.20 24.49
CA GLY A 230 6.76 5.97 23.27
C GLY A 230 5.91 5.21 22.25
N LEU A 231 5.35 5.95 21.30
CA LEU A 231 4.58 5.39 20.20
C LEU A 231 5.48 4.54 19.28
N PRO A 232 5.06 3.31 18.89
CA PRO A 232 5.88 2.42 18.07
C PRO A 232 6.15 3.01 16.67
N GLY A 233 7.41 2.97 16.25
CA GLY A 233 7.83 3.47 14.93
C GLY A 233 7.93 5.00 14.83
N ILE A 234 7.67 5.73 15.93
CA ILE A 234 7.88 7.17 16.02
C ILE A 234 9.19 7.41 16.76
N GLY A 235 10.14 8.07 16.10
CA GLY A 235 11.46 8.34 16.66
C GLY A 235 12.58 8.16 15.65
N LEU A 236 13.79 8.54 16.05
CA LEU A 236 14.99 8.30 15.26
C LEU A 236 15.34 6.81 15.35
N SER A 237 15.56 6.17 14.19
CA SER A 237 16.14 4.84 14.10
C SER A 237 17.39 4.93 13.25
N THR A 238 18.52 4.54 13.82
CA THR A 238 19.83 4.61 13.16
C THR A 238 20.23 3.28 12.53
N SER A 239 19.36 2.27 12.58
CA SER A 239 19.56 0.99 11.94
C SER A 239 19.89 1.14 10.44
N LEU A 240 20.92 0.40 9.98
CA LEU A 240 21.30 0.38 8.57
C LEU A 240 20.26 -0.34 7.73
N ARG A 241 19.80 0.33 6.67
CA ARG A 241 18.70 -0.16 5.84
C ARG A 241 18.98 0.08 4.35
N PRO A 242 18.45 -0.77 3.46
CA PRO A 242 18.66 -0.61 2.02
C PRO A 242 18.07 0.71 1.55
N ARG A 243 18.77 1.41 0.65
CA ARG A 243 18.28 2.65 0.05
C ARG A 243 17.28 2.35 -1.06
N MET A 244 16.28 3.22 -1.20
CA MET A 244 15.37 3.17 -2.33
C MET A 244 16.10 3.66 -3.57
N HIS A 245 16.15 2.82 -4.60
CA HIS A 245 16.64 3.18 -5.91
C HIS A 245 15.53 2.94 -6.91
N PHE A 246 15.11 4.00 -7.60
CA PHE A 246 14.09 3.97 -8.64
C PHE A 246 14.69 4.40 -9.96
N SER A 247 14.05 3.99 -11.03
CA SER A 247 14.36 4.40 -12.40
C SER A 247 13.09 4.90 -13.06
N SER A 248 13.18 6.02 -13.78
CA SER A 248 12.03 6.54 -14.51
C SER A 248 11.71 5.62 -15.69
N PRO A 249 10.42 5.31 -15.92
CA PRO A 249 10.02 4.49 -17.05
C PRO A 249 10.31 5.24 -18.35
N SER A 250 11.25 4.72 -19.15
CA SER A 250 11.63 5.32 -20.43
C SER A 250 11.59 4.30 -21.57
N PHE A 251 10.61 4.45 -22.46
CA PHE A 251 10.39 3.52 -23.60
C PHE A 251 11.26 3.82 -24.81
N ILE A 252 11.98 4.95 -24.80
CA ILE A 252 12.83 5.42 -25.91
C ILE A 252 14.32 5.10 -25.65
N CYS A 253 14.63 4.47 -24.51
CA CYS A 253 16.01 4.15 -24.13
C CYS A 253 16.55 2.88 -24.82
N SER A 254 17.76 2.97 -25.37
CA SER A 254 18.43 1.88 -26.10
C SER A 254 19.46 1.11 -25.26
N GLY A 255 19.57 1.39 -23.95
CA GLY A 255 20.56 0.78 -23.04
C GLY A 255 19.98 -0.30 -22.13
N ALA A 256 20.75 -1.37 -21.89
CA ALA A 256 20.36 -2.47 -20.99
C ALA A 256 20.30 -2.06 -19.50
N ASP A 257 21.00 -0.98 -19.13
CA ASP A 257 21.12 -0.51 -17.74
C ASP A 257 19.85 0.22 -17.24
N CYS A 258 18.90 0.54 -18.12
CA CYS A 258 17.68 1.27 -17.78
C CYS A 258 16.69 0.47 -16.92
N PHE A 259 16.88 -0.84 -16.77
CA PHE A 259 15.95 -1.75 -16.10
C PHE A 259 16.48 -2.32 -14.79
N GLN A 260 17.57 -1.76 -14.26
CA GLN A 260 18.21 -2.27 -13.04
C GLN A 260 17.31 -2.09 -11.80
N PHE A 261 16.50 -1.02 -11.77
CA PHE A 261 15.70 -0.62 -10.62
C PHE A 261 14.19 -0.65 -10.91
N SER A 262 13.40 -0.58 -9.84
CA SER A 262 11.93 -0.52 -9.94
C SER A 262 11.48 0.77 -10.65
N PRO A 263 10.38 0.74 -11.42
CA PRO A 263 9.79 1.96 -11.99
C PRO A 263 9.37 2.93 -10.87
N GLU A 264 9.74 4.20 -11.03
CA GLU A 264 9.38 5.29 -10.12
C GLU A 264 7.85 5.48 -10.02
N PHE A 265 7.37 5.89 -8.85
CA PHE A 265 5.98 6.24 -8.59
C PHE A 265 5.94 7.39 -7.56
N PRO A 266 5.00 8.35 -7.64
CA PRO A 266 4.92 9.50 -6.74
C PRO A 266 4.49 9.09 -5.32
N LEU A 267 5.47 8.75 -4.48
CA LEU A 267 5.24 8.25 -3.12
C LEU A 267 4.56 9.28 -2.22
N ASP A 268 4.85 10.58 -2.35
CA ASP A 268 4.23 11.62 -1.52
C ASP A 268 2.75 11.81 -1.82
N THR A 269 2.37 11.78 -3.10
CA THR A 269 0.97 11.80 -3.53
C THR A 269 0.26 10.55 -3.01
N LEU A 270 0.86 9.38 -3.19
CA LEU A 270 0.30 8.11 -2.74
C LEU A 270 0.13 8.05 -1.21
N LYS A 271 1.11 8.56 -0.45
CA LYS A 271 1.08 8.69 1.01
C LYS A 271 -0.10 9.53 1.45
N THR A 272 -0.23 10.74 0.92
CA THR A 272 -1.29 11.69 1.26
C THR A 272 -2.66 11.08 0.95
N LYS A 273 -2.83 10.50 -0.24
CA LYS A 273 -4.07 9.84 -0.64
C LYS A 273 -4.42 8.62 0.21
N THR A 274 -3.42 7.83 0.61
CA THR A 274 -3.64 6.66 1.47
C THR A 274 -4.15 7.07 2.86
N ILE A 275 -3.60 8.15 3.43
CA ILE A 275 -4.05 8.70 4.71
C ILE A 275 -5.47 9.25 4.61
N GLU A 276 -5.76 10.02 3.56
CA GLU A 276 -7.11 10.56 3.29
C GLU A 276 -8.14 9.42 3.17
N MET A 277 -7.87 8.43 2.32
CA MET A 277 -8.76 7.28 2.11
C MET A 277 -8.93 6.44 3.37
N LEU A 278 -7.88 6.25 4.19
CA LEU A 278 -7.97 5.46 5.42
C LEU A 278 -8.79 6.21 6.48
N THR A 279 -8.58 7.51 6.61
CA THR A 279 -9.37 8.37 7.50
C THR A 279 -10.85 8.35 7.12
N GLU A 280 -11.14 8.49 5.83
CA GLU A 280 -12.49 8.41 5.30
C GLU A 280 -13.11 7.02 5.56
N ALA A 281 -12.40 5.94 5.25
CA ALA A 281 -12.88 4.58 5.44
C ALA A 281 -13.21 4.24 6.91
N VAL A 282 -12.40 4.70 7.86
CA VAL A 282 -12.67 4.52 9.31
C VAL A 282 -13.86 5.37 9.74
N SER A 283 -13.96 6.61 9.24
CA SER A 283 -15.07 7.50 9.56
C SER A 283 -16.41 6.95 9.05
N GLU A 284 -16.47 6.48 7.80
CA GLU A 284 -17.67 5.89 7.18
C GLU A 284 -17.98 4.51 7.75
N GLY A 285 -16.95 3.71 8.04
CA GLY A 285 -17.10 2.39 8.65
C GLY A 285 -17.75 2.46 10.03
N SER A 286 -17.54 3.55 10.77
CA SER A 286 -18.21 3.77 12.05
C SER A 286 -19.73 3.98 11.90
N LEU A 287 -20.17 4.54 10.76
CA LEU A 287 -21.56 4.89 10.46
C LEU A 287 -22.40 3.73 9.93
N HIS A 288 -21.81 2.53 9.74
CA HIS A 288 -22.50 1.33 9.22
C HIS A 288 -23.23 1.59 7.90
N VAL A 289 -22.51 2.16 6.93
CA VAL A 289 -23.03 2.47 5.59
C VAL A 289 -23.48 1.19 4.88
N ARG A 290 -24.65 1.25 4.24
CA ARG A 290 -25.27 0.12 3.52
C ARG A 290 -24.44 -0.34 2.32
N ASP A 291 -23.87 0.61 1.59
CA ASP A 291 -23.11 0.38 0.36
C ASP A 291 -21.65 0.83 0.54
N PRO A 292 -20.78 -0.03 1.10
CA PRO A 292 -19.36 0.29 1.22
C PRO A 292 -18.67 0.31 -0.17
N ILE A 293 -17.56 1.06 -0.26
CA ILE A 293 -16.72 1.11 -1.47
C ILE A 293 -16.31 -0.31 -1.89
N GLY A 294 -16.49 -0.62 -3.17
CA GLY A 294 -16.21 -1.95 -3.72
C GLY A 294 -17.28 -3.02 -3.41
N GLY A 295 -18.35 -2.65 -2.72
CA GLY A 295 -19.52 -3.51 -2.44
C GLY A 295 -19.43 -4.35 -1.17
N SER A 296 -18.26 -4.44 -0.53
CA SER A 296 -18.10 -5.10 0.77
C SER A 296 -17.04 -4.41 1.64
N THR A 297 -17.12 -4.59 2.96
CA THR A 297 -16.10 -4.09 3.89
C THR A 297 -14.72 -4.75 3.67
N GLU A 298 -14.70 -5.97 3.12
CA GLU A 298 -13.47 -6.64 2.70
C GLU A 298 -12.79 -5.89 1.54
N PHE A 299 -13.54 -5.56 0.48
CA PHE A 299 -13.01 -4.85 -0.68
C PHE A 299 -12.64 -3.38 -0.38
N LEU A 300 -13.21 -2.80 0.68
CA LEU A 300 -12.81 -1.49 1.19
C LEU A 300 -11.46 -1.56 1.92
N PHE A 301 -11.36 -2.38 2.97
CA PHE A 301 -10.24 -2.34 3.91
C PHE A 301 -9.02 -3.17 3.47
N VAL A 302 -9.19 -4.35 2.86
CA VAL A 302 -8.06 -5.24 2.55
C VAL A 302 -7.03 -4.57 1.61
N PRO A 303 -7.43 -4.01 0.44
CA PRO A 303 -6.46 -3.38 -0.46
C PRO A 303 -5.79 -2.16 0.16
N LEU A 304 -6.55 -1.39 0.94
CA LEU A 304 -6.08 -0.15 1.56
C LEU A 304 -5.07 -0.42 2.68
N ILE A 305 -5.35 -1.39 3.57
CA ILE A 305 -4.43 -1.79 4.63
C ILE A 305 -3.18 -2.43 4.04
N LYS A 306 -3.30 -3.24 2.97
CA LYS A 306 -2.15 -3.83 2.29
C LYS A 306 -1.23 -2.76 1.69
N LEU A 307 -1.79 -1.74 1.04
CA LEU A 307 -1.04 -0.60 0.53
C LEU A 307 -0.36 0.18 1.66
N PHE A 308 -1.12 0.50 2.71
CA PHE A 308 -0.59 1.18 3.89
C PHE A 308 0.57 0.40 4.54
N TYR A 309 0.39 -0.89 4.78
CA TYR A 309 1.39 -1.79 5.32
C TYR A 309 2.67 -1.82 4.47
N THR A 310 2.51 -1.87 3.14
CA THR A 310 3.64 -1.83 2.20
C THR A 310 4.41 -0.52 2.35
N LEU A 311 3.73 0.63 2.31
CA LEU A 311 4.35 1.95 2.48
C LEU A 311 5.01 2.12 3.86
N LEU A 312 4.44 1.49 4.90
CA LEU A 312 4.97 1.48 6.25
C LEU A 312 6.29 0.70 6.34
N ILE A 313 6.37 -0.49 5.74
CA ILE A 313 7.62 -1.26 5.64
C ILE A 313 8.68 -0.45 4.92
N MET A 314 8.30 0.24 3.84
CA MET A 314 9.21 1.05 3.06
C MET A 314 9.76 2.25 3.85
N GLY A 315 9.08 2.68 4.92
CA GLY A 315 9.51 3.84 5.72
C GLY A 315 9.19 5.18 5.08
N VAL A 316 8.08 5.25 4.32
CA VAL A 316 7.63 6.48 3.62
C VAL A 316 6.89 7.45 4.56
N PHE A 317 6.32 6.94 5.65
CA PHE A 317 5.56 7.75 6.61
C PHE A 317 6.49 8.48 7.59
N HIS A 318 6.20 9.75 7.82
CA HIS A 318 6.90 10.56 8.81
C HIS A 318 6.23 10.42 10.19
N ASN A 319 6.89 10.89 11.25
CA ASN A 319 6.40 10.82 12.63
C ASN A 319 4.98 11.40 12.79
N GLY A 320 4.67 12.52 12.13
CA GLY A 320 3.32 13.13 12.15
C GLY A 320 2.27 12.25 11.49
N ASP A 321 2.60 11.64 10.35
CA ASP A 321 1.71 10.75 9.62
C ASP A 321 1.41 9.48 10.44
N LEU A 322 2.44 8.88 11.03
CA LEU A 322 2.30 7.69 11.87
C LEU A 322 1.44 7.96 13.10
N LYS A 323 1.58 9.12 13.74
CA LYS A 323 0.73 9.51 14.87
C LYS A 323 -0.73 9.56 14.48
N ASN A 324 -1.06 10.18 13.34
CA ASN A 324 -2.43 10.25 12.84
C ASN A 324 -2.99 8.84 12.55
N ILE A 325 -2.20 7.96 11.94
CA ILE A 325 -2.67 6.62 11.57
C ILE A 325 -2.83 5.70 12.80
N LEU A 326 -1.90 5.78 13.75
CA LEU A 326 -2.03 5.04 15.01
C LEU A 326 -3.31 5.45 15.76
N GLN A 327 -3.66 6.75 15.76
CA GLN A 327 -4.93 7.23 16.31
C GLN A 327 -6.16 6.66 15.59
N LEU A 328 -6.09 6.40 14.28
CA LEU A 328 -7.17 5.75 13.53
C LEU A 328 -7.33 4.27 13.92
N ILE A 329 -6.24 3.59 14.27
CA ILE A 329 -6.26 2.18 14.69
C ILE A 329 -6.92 2.05 16.07
N GLU A 330 -6.41 2.79 17.05
CA GLU A 330 -6.92 2.78 18.42
C GLU A 330 -6.70 4.15 19.10
N PRO A 331 -7.70 5.03 19.13
CA PRO A 331 -7.55 6.39 19.64
C PRO A 331 -7.28 6.42 21.14
N SER A 332 -7.74 5.42 21.90
CA SER A 332 -7.55 5.33 23.34
C SER A 332 -6.09 5.07 23.76
N VAL A 333 -5.32 4.38 22.92
CA VAL A 333 -3.93 4.00 23.19
C VAL A 333 -2.94 5.01 22.62
N PHE A 334 -3.26 5.61 21.47
CA PHE A 334 -2.31 6.42 20.70
C PHE A 334 -2.61 7.93 20.76
N SER A 335 -3.56 8.37 21.59
CA SER A 335 -3.73 9.78 21.93
C SER A 335 -2.77 10.17 23.06
N GLU A 336 -1.70 10.87 22.71
CA GLU A 336 -0.92 11.65 23.66
C GLU A 336 -1.76 12.87 24.09
N GLY A 337 -2.70 12.64 25.00
CA GLY A 337 -3.71 13.63 25.39
C GLY A 337 -4.43 13.23 26.67
N GLY A 338 -3.69 12.69 27.64
CA GLY A 338 -4.14 12.63 29.03
C GLY A 338 -4.04 14.00 29.70
N ASP A 339 -4.77 14.98 29.18
CA ASP A 339 -5.25 16.17 29.90
C ASP A 339 -6.78 16.23 29.71
N ALA A 340 -7.45 15.12 30.07
CA ALA A 340 -8.79 15.26 30.62
C ALA A 340 -8.60 15.86 32.02
N PRO A 341 -9.15 17.05 32.33
CA PRO A 341 -9.06 17.58 33.68
C PRO A 341 -9.72 16.57 34.62
N ALA A 342 -8.89 15.94 35.45
CA ALA A 342 -9.31 15.18 36.61
C ALA A 342 -9.83 16.16 37.66
N ASP A 343 -11.00 16.75 37.38
CA ASP A 343 -11.81 17.52 38.33
C ASP A 343 -13.24 17.62 37.76
N ALA A 344 -13.96 16.50 37.81
CA ALA A 344 -15.41 16.53 37.84
C ALA A 344 -15.83 15.82 39.13
N PRO A 345 -16.27 16.56 40.17
CA PRO A 345 -16.71 15.94 41.40
C PRO A 345 -17.99 15.14 41.14
N ALA A 346 -18.02 13.95 41.72
CA ALA A 346 -19.24 13.22 41.98
C ALA A 346 -20.18 14.04 42.89
N ASP A 347 -21.48 13.70 42.80
CA ASP A 347 -22.59 14.09 43.69
C ASP A 347 -23.49 15.27 43.25
N THR A 348 -24.60 14.89 42.55
CA THR A 348 -26.05 15.16 42.82
C THR A 348 -26.56 16.59 43.16
N PRO A 349 -27.89 16.90 43.09
CA PRO A 349 -29.05 16.13 42.62
C PRO A 349 -29.98 16.89 41.63
N GLU A 350 -30.99 16.15 41.19
CA GLU A 350 -32.21 16.56 40.49
C GLU A 350 -32.89 17.81 41.08
N SER A 351 -33.32 18.73 40.20
CA SER A 351 -34.33 19.75 40.54
C SER A 351 -35.49 19.66 39.55
N ASP A 352 -36.57 19.13 40.06
CA ASP A 352 -37.88 18.94 39.46
C ASP A 352 -38.68 20.26 39.57
N VAL A 353 -39.03 20.93 38.46
CA VAL A 353 -40.16 21.88 38.42
C VAL A 353 -40.85 21.89 37.05
N THR A 354 -42.07 21.37 37.09
CA THR A 354 -43.15 21.33 36.08
C THR A 354 -43.68 22.68 35.52
N LYS A 355 -44.32 22.55 34.35
CA LYS A 355 -45.35 23.39 33.65
C LYS A 355 -44.78 24.27 32.52
N GLY A 356 -45.37 24.35 31.33
CA GLY A 356 -46.63 23.85 30.77
C GLY A 356 -46.66 24.18 29.26
N GLY A 357 -47.37 23.37 28.46
CA GLY A 357 -47.08 23.22 27.03
C GLY A 357 -47.66 24.24 26.05
N ARG A 358 -47.30 24.05 24.77
CA ARG A 358 -48.18 24.01 23.59
C ARG A 358 -47.36 23.62 22.37
N GLY A 359 -47.95 22.75 21.54
CA GLY A 359 -47.28 22.02 20.47
C GLY A 359 -46.96 22.78 19.20
N GLY A 360 -46.25 22.06 18.33
CA GLY A 360 -45.94 22.37 16.95
C GLY A 360 -45.03 21.27 16.39
N GLU A 361 -45.61 20.37 15.59
CA GLU A 361 -44.96 19.24 14.91
C GLU A 361 -44.00 19.71 13.81
N GLY A 362 -42.89 18.97 13.60
CA GLY A 362 -41.98 19.15 12.47
C GLY A 362 -40.64 18.41 12.67
N PRO A 363 -40.31 17.36 11.88
CA PRO A 363 -39.37 16.31 12.27
C PRO A 363 -37.91 16.55 11.84
N GLY A 364 -36.98 15.99 12.62
CA GLY A 364 -35.67 15.54 12.10
C GLY A 364 -34.46 16.42 12.39
N GLY A 365 -34.25 16.79 13.65
CA GLY A 365 -32.91 17.16 14.11
C GLY A 365 -32.07 15.90 14.34
N GLU A 366 -31.02 15.70 13.54
CA GLU A 366 -29.92 14.82 13.96
C GLU A 366 -28.92 15.66 14.75
N GLU A 367 -29.03 15.50 16.07
CA GLU A 367 -27.99 15.83 17.02
C GLU A 367 -26.67 15.18 16.58
N ARG A 368 -25.73 16.01 16.12
CA ARG A 368 -24.30 15.67 16.12
C ARG A 368 -23.81 15.60 17.57
N THR A 369 -24.29 14.62 18.31
CA THR A 369 -23.74 14.24 19.60
C THR A 369 -22.38 13.62 19.34
N GLY A 370 -21.34 14.21 19.93
CA GLY A 370 -19.95 13.80 19.80
C GLY A 370 -19.74 12.36 20.28
N LYS A 371 -19.90 11.40 19.37
CA LYS A 371 -19.34 10.06 19.55
C LYS A 371 -17.85 10.17 19.30
N VAL A 372 -17.07 9.84 20.32
CA VAL A 372 -15.62 9.59 20.20
C VAL A 372 -15.41 8.70 18.97
N PRO A 373 -14.54 9.07 18.01
CA PRO A 373 -14.32 8.27 16.82
C PRO A 373 -13.95 6.85 17.25
N LYS A 374 -14.72 5.86 16.81
CA LYS A 374 -14.41 4.45 17.10
C LYS A 374 -13.16 4.09 16.31
N GLY A 375 -12.16 3.53 17.00
CA GLY A 375 -10.95 3.00 16.35
C GLY A 375 -11.28 1.82 15.45
N LEU A 376 -10.41 1.56 14.47
CA LEU A 376 -10.54 0.43 13.54
C LEU A 376 -10.70 -0.91 14.27
N LEU A 377 -10.00 -1.11 15.39
CA LEU A 377 -10.05 -2.35 16.18
C LEU A 377 -11.39 -2.55 16.92
N GLN A 378 -12.12 -1.48 17.18
CA GLN A 378 -13.42 -1.52 17.84
C GLN A 378 -14.57 -1.86 16.88
N MET A 379 -14.28 -1.90 15.58
CA MET A 379 -15.25 -2.22 14.53
C MET A 379 -15.41 -3.73 14.34
N LYS A 380 -16.57 -4.15 13.84
CA LYS A 380 -16.81 -5.54 13.43
C LYS A 380 -16.17 -5.80 12.07
N LEU A 381 -14.92 -6.26 12.07
CA LEU A 381 -14.15 -6.52 10.85
C LEU A 381 -14.28 -7.98 10.37
N PRO A 382 -14.38 -8.23 9.05
CA PRO A 382 -14.25 -9.56 8.46
C PRO A 382 -12.87 -10.21 8.69
N GLU A 383 -12.78 -11.53 8.58
CA GLU A 383 -11.54 -12.30 8.78
C GLU A 383 -10.36 -11.88 7.88
N PRO A 384 -10.54 -11.62 6.58
CA PRO A 384 -9.45 -11.14 5.72
C PRO A 384 -8.85 -9.82 6.19
N VAL A 385 -9.67 -8.93 6.73
CA VAL A 385 -9.23 -7.64 7.27
C VAL A 385 -8.43 -7.85 8.56
N LYS A 386 -8.88 -8.75 9.44
CA LYS A 386 -8.15 -9.11 10.67
C LYS A 386 -6.76 -9.64 10.37
N LEU A 387 -6.61 -10.48 9.33
CA LEU A 387 -5.31 -10.98 8.92
C LEU A 387 -4.34 -9.84 8.53
N GLN A 388 -4.82 -8.86 7.74
CA GLN A 388 -4.02 -7.69 7.39
C GLN A 388 -3.66 -6.84 8.62
N MET A 389 -4.59 -6.69 9.56
CA MET A 389 -4.31 -6.03 10.84
C MET A 389 -3.25 -6.76 11.66
N CYS A 390 -3.23 -8.10 11.67
CA CYS A 390 -2.19 -8.86 12.35
C CYS A 390 -0.80 -8.57 11.77
N HIS A 391 -0.65 -8.52 10.44
CA HIS A 391 0.63 -8.17 9.81
C HIS A 391 1.08 -6.75 10.17
N LEU A 392 0.13 -5.81 10.21
CA LEU A 392 0.41 -4.44 10.62
C LEU A 392 0.89 -4.35 12.08
N LEU A 393 0.16 -4.97 13.01
CA LEU A 393 0.53 -4.98 14.43
C LEU A 393 1.85 -5.69 14.68
N GLN A 394 2.10 -6.80 13.96
CA GLN A 394 3.39 -7.50 14.02
C GLN A 394 4.55 -6.57 13.66
N TYR A 395 4.41 -5.78 12.59
CA TYR A 395 5.44 -4.81 12.21
C TYR A 395 5.64 -3.72 13.27
N LEU A 396 4.56 -3.24 13.90
CA LEU A 396 4.67 -2.27 15.01
C LEU A 396 5.39 -2.88 16.23
N CYS A 397 5.17 -4.17 16.52
CA CYS A 397 5.93 -4.90 17.53
C CYS A 397 7.42 -5.01 17.16
N ASP A 398 7.74 -5.32 15.90
CA ASP A 398 9.13 -5.36 15.42
C ASP A 398 9.83 -4.01 15.56
N CYS A 399 9.10 -2.90 15.34
CA CYS A 399 9.61 -1.55 15.57
C CYS A 399 9.95 -1.31 17.05
N GLN A 400 9.13 -1.78 17.99
CA GLN A 400 9.41 -1.68 19.43
C GLN A 400 10.64 -2.50 19.83
N VAL A 401 10.75 -3.74 19.32
CA VAL A 401 11.94 -4.57 19.58
C VAL A 401 13.21 -3.89 19.05
N ARG A 402 13.14 -3.29 17.86
CA ARG A 402 14.26 -2.54 17.29
C ARG A 402 14.66 -1.35 18.15
N HIS A 403 13.69 -0.57 18.58
CA HIS A 403 13.94 0.57 19.47
C HIS A 403 14.61 0.14 20.78
N ARG A 404 14.16 -0.96 21.38
CA ARG A 404 14.82 -1.55 22.57
C ARG A 404 16.27 -1.92 22.30
N ILE A 405 16.57 -2.54 21.15
CA ILE A 405 17.94 -2.90 20.77
C ILE A 405 18.81 -1.66 20.54
N GLU A 406 18.30 -0.66 19.83
CA GLU A 406 19.00 0.61 19.60
C GLU A 406 19.31 1.34 20.91
N ALA A 407 18.36 1.39 21.86
CA ALA A 407 18.57 1.96 23.18
C ALA A 407 19.61 1.20 24.01
N VAL A 408 19.63 -0.14 23.93
CA VAL A 408 20.67 -0.97 24.58
C VAL A 408 22.05 -0.69 23.98
N VAL A 409 22.16 -0.56 22.65
CA VAL A 409 23.42 -0.23 21.98
C VAL A 409 23.87 1.19 22.35
N GLY A 410 22.97 2.17 22.36
CA GLY A 410 23.25 3.54 22.77
C GLY A 410 23.77 3.62 24.21
N PHE A 411 23.09 2.95 25.15
CA PHE A 411 23.55 2.84 26.54
C PHE A 411 24.92 2.15 26.67
N SER A 412 25.13 1.08 25.91
CA SER A 412 26.35 0.27 25.99
C SER A 412 27.59 1.07 25.59
N ASP A 413 27.50 2.00 24.63
CA ASP A 413 28.64 2.83 24.20
C ASP A 413 29.17 3.69 25.35
N ASP A 414 28.28 4.48 25.94
CA ASP A 414 28.62 5.42 27.01
C ASP A 414 29.04 4.65 28.27
N PHE A 415 28.41 3.51 28.54
CA PHE A 415 28.78 2.64 29.66
C PHE A 415 30.20 2.08 29.50
N VAL A 416 30.53 1.53 28.33
CA VAL A 416 31.86 0.97 28.05
C VAL A 416 32.92 2.06 28.06
N ALA A 417 32.64 3.26 27.53
CA ALA A 417 33.57 4.39 27.59
C ALA A 417 33.92 4.76 29.05
N ARG A 418 32.92 4.87 29.93
CA ARG A 418 33.14 5.13 31.37
C ARG A 418 33.92 3.99 32.04
N LEU A 419 33.65 2.75 31.67
CA LEU A 419 34.35 1.58 32.17
C LEU A 419 35.84 1.60 31.78
N GLN A 420 36.15 1.97 30.53
CA GLN A 420 37.51 2.10 30.02
C GLN A 420 38.28 3.22 30.72
N ASP A 421 37.65 4.39 30.92
CA ASP A 421 38.25 5.50 31.66
C ASP A 421 38.55 5.12 33.11
N ASN A 422 37.63 4.40 33.76
CA ASN A 422 37.86 3.86 35.11
C ASN A 422 38.99 2.81 35.13
N GLN A 423 39.03 1.92 34.14
CA GLN A 423 40.08 0.91 34.03
C GLN A 423 41.45 1.57 33.86
N ARG A 424 41.55 2.61 33.02
CA ARG A 424 42.76 3.43 32.83
C ARG A 424 43.18 4.15 34.11
N PHE A 425 42.23 4.73 34.84
CA PHE A 425 42.49 5.39 36.12
C PHE A 425 43.11 4.41 37.13
N ARG A 426 42.48 3.25 37.35
CA ARG A 426 42.98 2.22 38.27
C ARG A 426 44.32 1.63 37.84
N TYR A 427 44.55 1.50 36.54
CA TYR A 427 45.86 1.07 36.01
C TYR A 427 46.96 2.06 36.40
N ASN A 428 46.70 3.36 36.23
CA ASN A 428 47.65 4.42 36.61
C ASN A 428 47.91 4.44 38.13
N GLU A 429 46.88 4.25 38.96
CA GLU A 429 47.06 4.13 40.42
C GLU A 429 47.99 2.96 40.78
N VAL A 430 47.83 1.81 40.13
CA VAL A 430 48.68 0.63 40.36
C VAL A 430 50.12 0.90 39.91
N MET A 431 50.32 1.62 38.81
CA MET A 431 51.66 1.99 38.32
C MET A 431 52.37 3.03 39.21
N GLN A 432 51.61 3.93 39.85
CA GLN A 432 52.15 5.00 40.70
C GLN A 432 52.33 4.59 42.18
N ALA A 433 51.73 3.47 42.60
CA ALA A 433 51.77 3.02 43.99
C ALA A 433 53.14 2.41 44.37
N LEU A 434 53.95 3.18 45.12
CA LEU A 434 55.29 2.79 45.56
C LEU A 434 55.34 1.71 46.67
N ASN A 435 54.27 1.54 47.46
CA ASN A 435 54.25 0.72 48.68
C ASN A 435 53.20 -0.43 48.65
N MET A 436 53.05 -1.17 47.55
CA MET A 436 52.13 -2.33 47.49
C MET A 436 52.82 -3.66 47.80
N SER A 437 52.15 -4.56 48.52
CA SER A 437 52.63 -5.92 48.76
C SER A 437 52.52 -6.77 47.49
N ALA A 438 53.40 -7.78 47.33
CA ALA A 438 53.41 -8.65 46.16
C ALA A 438 52.06 -9.37 45.93
N ALA A 439 51.37 -9.78 47.00
CA ALA A 439 50.05 -10.39 46.93
C ALA A 439 48.97 -9.43 46.41
N LEU A 440 49.01 -8.16 46.84
CA LEU A 440 48.05 -7.14 46.43
C LEU A 440 48.31 -6.69 44.98
N THR A 441 49.58 -6.60 44.58
CA THR A 441 49.98 -6.35 43.19
C THR A 441 49.55 -7.47 42.25
N ALA A 442 49.77 -8.74 42.63
CA ALA A 442 49.32 -9.89 41.83
C ALA A 442 47.81 -9.92 41.64
N ARG A 443 47.04 -9.58 42.69
CA ARG A 443 45.58 -9.49 42.65
C ARG A 443 45.09 -8.35 41.75
N LYS A 444 45.62 -7.13 41.91
CA LYS A 444 45.21 -5.95 41.11
C LYS A 444 45.62 -6.07 39.63
N THR A 445 46.77 -6.67 39.34
CA THR A 445 47.25 -6.84 37.95
C THR A 445 46.65 -8.04 37.22
N LYS A 446 45.85 -8.88 37.88
CA LYS A 446 45.18 -10.03 37.24
C LYS A 446 44.22 -9.56 36.15
N GLU A 447 43.43 -8.52 36.44
CA GLU A 447 42.48 -7.95 35.49
C GLU A 447 43.17 -7.48 34.20
N PHE A 448 44.20 -6.63 34.32
CA PHE A 448 44.92 -6.06 33.17
C PHE A 448 45.69 -7.07 32.32
N ARG A 449 45.90 -8.30 32.82
CA ARG A 449 46.59 -9.38 32.12
C ARG A 449 45.65 -10.41 31.50
N SER A 450 44.35 -10.32 31.78
CA SER A 450 43.34 -11.26 31.29
C SER A 450 42.85 -10.88 29.88
N PRO A 451 42.32 -11.81 29.08
CA PRO A 451 41.69 -11.49 27.79
C PRO A 451 40.47 -10.56 27.95
N PRO A 452 40.11 -9.73 26.94
CA PRO A 452 39.03 -8.74 27.06
C PRO A 452 37.68 -9.31 27.52
N GLN A 453 37.31 -10.51 27.05
CA GLN A 453 36.07 -11.17 27.47
C GLN A 453 36.07 -11.48 28.98
N GLU A 454 37.19 -11.97 29.51
CA GLU A 454 37.33 -12.25 30.94
C GLU A 454 37.40 -10.97 31.76
N GLN A 455 38.02 -9.90 31.23
CA GLN A 455 38.02 -8.59 31.87
C GLN A 455 36.60 -8.07 32.08
N ILE A 456 35.77 -8.10 31.03
CA ILE A 456 34.37 -7.68 31.12
C ILE A 456 33.58 -8.56 32.09
N ASN A 457 33.77 -9.88 32.05
CA ASN A 457 33.11 -10.78 33.00
C ASN A 457 33.48 -10.46 34.46
N MET A 458 34.75 -10.16 34.76
CA MET A 458 35.21 -9.75 36.10
C MET A 458 34.67 -8.38 36.53
N LEU A 459 34.47 -7.46 35.58
CA LEU A 459 33.93 -6.12 35.85
C LEU A 459 32.40 -6.13 36.03
N LEU A 460 31.71 -7.06 35.37
CA LEU A 460 30.26 -7.21 35.44
C LEU A 460 29.78 -8.21 36.51
N SER A 461 30.69 -8.95 37.16
CA SER A 461 30.36 -9.91 38.22
C SER A 461 30.06 -9.25 39.57
N PHE A 462 29.25 -8.19 39.60
CA PHE A 462 28.83 -7.51 40.83
C PHE A 462 27.56 -8.09 41.47
N LYS A 463 26.85 -8.99 40.78
CA LYS A 463 25.68 -9.71 41.34
C LYS A 463 26.08 -10.88 42.25
N ASP A 464 27.29 -11.41 42.11
CA ASP A 464 27.82 -12.45 42.98
C ASP A 464 28.52 -11.81 44.19
N GLU A 465 27.87 -11.79 45.35
CA GLU A 465 28.42 -11.24 46.61
C GLU A 465 29.75 -11.88 47.06
N LYS A 466 30.18 -12.96 46.40
CA LYS A 466 31.41 -13.70 46.71
C LYS A 466 32.66 -13.15 46.01
N VAL A 467 32.53 -12.22 45.06
CA VAL A 467 33.65 -11.69 44.27
C VAL A 467 33.78 -10.20 44.56
N ASP A 468 34.93 -9.76 45.11
CA ASP A 468 35.27 -8.34 45.24
C ASP A 468 35.31 -7.71 43.83
N CYS A 469 34.18 -7.15 43.39
CA CYS A 469 34.06 -6.49 42.09
C CYS A 469 34.86 -5.18 42.13
N PRO A 470 35.81 -4.97 41.21
CA PRO A 470 36.69 -3.81 41.27
C PRO A 470 36.09 -2.59 40.53
N CYS A 471 34.81 -2.66 40.13
CA CYS A 471 34.05 -1.58 39.49
C CYS A 471 33.44 -0.63 40.55
N PRO A 472 33.52 0.71 40.38
CA PRO A 472 32.94 1.68 41.32
C PRO A 472 31.42 1.58 41.46
N GLU A 473 30.90 1.97 42.62
CA GLU A 473 29.46 1.90 42.92
C GLU A 473 28.59 2.70 41.95
N HIS A 474 29.04 3.89 41.53
CA HIS A 474 28.29 4.75 40.62
C HIS A 474 28.08 4.14 39.22
N ILE A 475 29.07 3.39 38.71
CA ILE A 475 28.96 2.71 37.40
C ILE A 475 28.04 1.50 37.53
N ARG A 476 28.15 0.75 38.64
CA ARG A 476 27.26 -0.38 38.93
C ARG A 476 25.79 0.07 39.02
N GLN A 477 25.54 1.19 39.69
CA GLN A 477 24.19 1.73 39.84
C GLN A 477 23.56 2.07 38.49
N GLN A 478 24.31 2.70 37.57
CA GLN A 478 23.81 3.01 36.21
C GLN A 478 23.36 1.78 35.44
N LEU A 479 24.09 0.66 35.57
CA LEU A 479 23.72 -0.59 34.92
C LEU A 479 22.51 -1.26 35.59
N VAL A 480 22.38 -1.13 36.90
CA VAL A 480 21.19 -1.61 37.64
C VAL A 480 19.96 -0.79 37.26
N ASP A 481 20.06 0.53 37.25
CA ASP A 481 18.98 1.45 36.87
C ASP A 481 18.51 1.15 35.45
N PHE A 482 19.43 1.03 34.50
CA PHE A 482 19.11 0.68 33.11
C PHE A 482 18.49 -0.73 32.99
N HIS A 483 18.94 -1.69 33.80
CA HIS A 483 18.36 -3.04 33.81
C HIS A 483 16.93 -3.03 34.35
N GLU A 484 16.66 -2.28 35.43
CA GLU A 484 15.30 -2.11 35.96
C GLU A 484 14.40 -1.40 34.95
N ASP A 485 14.91 -0.36 34.28
CA ASP A 485 14.19 0.34 33.22
C ASP A 485 13.91 -0.58 32.02
N LEU A 486 14.87 -1.41 31.61
CA LEU A 486 14.68 -2.39 30.54
C LEU A 486 13.64 -3.44 30.90
N MET A 487 13.66 -3.94 32.14
CA MET A 487 12.67 -4.92 32.63
C MET A 487 11.27 -4.29 32.75
N THR A 488 11.19 -3.01 33.12
CA THR A 488 9.92 -2.26 33.17
C THR A 488 9.41 -1.98 31.76
N HIS A 489 10.31 -1.73 30.81
CA HIS A 489 9.95 -1.47 29.42
C HIS A 489 9.52 -2.74 28.68
N CYS A 490 10.01 -3.92 29.09
CA CYS A 490 9.78 -5.19 28.41
C CYS A 490 8.38 -5.74 28.62
#